data_AF-A0A3D6EVD1-F1
#
_entry.id   AF-A0A3D6EVD1-F1
#
_cell.length_a   1.000
_cell.length_b   1.000
_cell.length_c   1.000
_cell.angle_alpha   90.00
_cell.angle_beta   90.00
_cell.angle_gamma   90.00
#
_symmetry.space_group_name_H-M   'P 1'
#
loop_
_entity.id
_entity.type
_entity.pdbx_description
1 polymer ?
#
loop_
_entity_poly.entity_id
_entity_poly.type
_entity_poly.pdbx_seq_one_letter_code
_entity_poly.pdbx_strand_id
1 'polypeptide(L)'
;MNIQGIITLKQGRDHSVKRFHPWIFSGAIQSATETLQDGDWVEVKDARKTTVGFGHFQKGTITVRMVTFGEKPNDDIYQSKIKKALQVRVEANVISDQTNAYRLVHGEGDGLPGLIIDVYHDVAIIQAHSAGMQRDKGLIATAVGSVLPTAGFRMSAVYFKSMQEKTESEYLMGMAAVPHVVLEHGNKFYIDWEEGQKTGFFLD
;
A
#
# COMPACT_ATOMS: atom_id res chain seq x y z
N MET A 1 -11.57 10.78 -1.30
CA MET A 1 -11.83 9.33 -1.44
C MET A 1 -13.34 9.06 -1.30
N ASN A 2 -13.96 8.26 -2.18
CA ASN A 2 -15.40 7.97 -2.14
C ASN A 2 -15.66 6.48 -1.86
N ILE A 3 -16.69 6.15 -1.09
CA ILE A 3 -17.11 4.76 -0.82
C ILE A 3 -18.18 4.38 -1.85
N GLN A 4 -17.92 3.39 -2.70
CA GLN A 4 -18.77 3.04 -3.84
C GLN A 4 -19.84 1.99 -3.52
N GLY A 5 -19.72 1.27 -2.40
CA GLY A 5 -20.74 0.28 -2.03
C GLY A 5 -20.53 -0.38 -0.68
N ILE A 6 -21.38 -1.36 -0.41
CA ILE A 6 -21.44 -2.08 0.87
C ILE A 6 -21.24 -3.57 0.63
N ILE A 7 -20.41 -4.20 1.45
CA ILE A 7 -20.27 -5.65 1.59
C ILE A 7 -20.90 -6.06 2.92
N THR A 8 -21.92 -6.92 2.89
CA THR A 8 -22.49 -7.52 4.11
C THR A 8 -21.91 -8.92 4.31
N LEU A 9 -21.38 -9.20 5.51
CA LEU A 9 -20.87 -10.51 5.90
C LEU A 9 -22.00 -11.45 6.35
N LYS A 10 -21.81 -12.76 6.13
CA LYS A 10 -22.66 -13.81 6.69
C LYS A 10 -22.59 -13.79 8.22
N GLN A 11 -23.64 -14.30 8.87
CA GLN A 11 -23.66 -14.43 10.33
C GLN A 11 -22.45 -15.23 10.85
N GLY A 12 -21.74 -14.69 11.85
CA GLY A 12 -20.56 -15.31 12.44
C GLY A 12 -19.29 -15.26 11.57
N ARG A 13 -19.31 -14.57 10.43
CA ARG A 13 -18.13 -14.41 9.55
C ARG A 13 -17.38 -13.09 9.75
N ASP A 14 -17.73 -12.34 10.80
CA ASP A 14 -17.13 -11.08 11.23
C ASP A 14 -16.06 -11.25 12.32
N HIS A 15 -15.91 -12.46 12.89
CA HIS A 15 -14.93 -12.74 13.96
C HIS A 15 -13.48 -12.42 13.57
N SER A 16 -13.07 -12.72 12.34
CA SER A 16 -11.71 -12.43 11.86
C SER A 16 -11.48 -10.93 11.73
N VAL A 17 -12.46 -10.19 11.18
CA VAL A 17 -12.39 -8.73 11.02
C VAL A 17 -12.35 -8.04 12.39
N LYS A 18 -13.12 -8.52 13.36
CA LYS A 18 -13.08 -8.03 14.76
C LYS A 18 -11.74 -8.27 15.46
N ARG A 19 -10.93 -9.20 14.95
CA ARG A 19 -9.55 -9.45 15.39
C ARG A 19 -8.52 -8.80 14.47
N PHE A 20 -8.94 -7.80 13.68
CA PHE A 20 -8.10 -7.02 12.78
C PHE A 20 -7.46 -7.84 11.65
N HIS A 21 -8.06 -8.97 11.25
CA HIS A 21 -7.60 -9.71 10.08
C HIS A 21 -7.84 -8.87 8.81
N PRO A 22 -6.83 -8.65 7.96
CA PRO A 22 -6.92 -7.70 6.84
C PRO A 22 -7.73 -8.24 5.66
N TRP A 23 -8.02 -9.54 5.62
CA TRP A 23 -8.67 -10.17 4.47
C TRP A 23 -10.08 -10.67 4.80
N ILE A 24 -11.00 -10.36 3.89
CA ILE A 24 -12.34 -10.96 3.82
C ILE A 24 -12.39 -11.85 2.59
N PHE A 25 -12.64 -13.14 2.84
CA PHE A 25 -12.74 -14.13 1.78
C PHE A 25 -14.13 -14.15 1.14
N SER A 26 -14.22 -14.51 -0.14
CA SER A 26 -15.48 -14.58 -0.89
C SER A 26 -16.56 -15.42 -0.18
N GLY A 27 -16.16 -16.53 0.45
CA GLY A 27 -17.06 -17.40 1.20
C GLY A 27 -17.72 -16.75 2.43
N ALA A 28 -17.17 -15.64 2.94
CA ALA A 28 -17.70 -14.88 4.07
C ALA A 28 -18.80 -13.88 3.69
N ILE A 29 -18.96 -13.57 2.40
CA ILE A 29 -19.86 -12.51 1.92
C ILE A 29 -21.29 -13.05 1.75
N GLN A 30 -22.25 -12.35 2.36
CA GLN A 30 -23.69 -12.61 2.20
C GLN A 30 -24.27 -11.84 1.01
N SER A 31 -23.89 -10.57 0.87
CA SER A 31 -24.30 -9.73 -0.24
C SER A 31 -23.29 -8.62 -0.49
N ALA A 32 -23.28 -8.11 -1.71
CA ALA A 32 -22.44 -7.01 -2.18
C ALA A 32 -23.27 -6.08 -3.06
N THR A 33 -22.93 -4.79 -3.08
CA THR A 33 -23.46 -3.86 -4.09
C THR A 33 -23.13 -4.38 -5.50
N GLU A 34 -24.12 -4.45 -6.38
CA GLU A 34 -24.00 -5.13 -7.69
C GLU A 34 -23.05 -4.42 -8.65
N THR A 35 -22.90 -3.10 -8.53
CA THR A 35 -22.12 -2.26 -9.45
C THR A 35 -20.63 -2.16 -9.10
N LEU A 36 -20.13 -2.96 -8.15
CA LEU A 36 -18.76 -2.87 -7.67
C LEU A 36 -17.74 -3.30 -8.72
N GLN A 37 -16.68 -2.50 -8.83
CA GLN A 37 -15.53 -2.73 -9.69
C GLN A 37 -14.27 -2.98 -8.86
N ASP A 38 -13.31 -3.70 -9.43
CA ASP A 38 -12.04 -3.99 -8.78
C ASP A 38 -11.30 -2.70 -8.42
N GLY A 39 -10.93 -2.57 -7.15
CA GLY A 39 -10.32 -1.40 -6.55
C GLY A 39 -11.29 -0.40 -5.92
N ASP A 40 -12.61 -0.61 -6.03
CA ASP A 40 -13.59 0.21 -5.33
C ASP A 40 -13.38 0.17 -3.82
N TRP A 41 -13.53 1.32 -3.16
CA TRP A 41 -13.66 1.39 -1.72
C TRP A 41 -15.04 0.93 -1.29
N VAL A 42 -15.08 0.03 -0.33
CA VAL A 42 -16.33 -0.52 0.21
C VAL A 42 -16.40 -0.37 1.72
N GLU A 43 -17.61 -0.12 2.19
CA GLU A 43 -17.97 -0.28 3.59
C GLU A 43 -18.28 -1.76 3.86
N VAL A 44 -17.72 -2.30 4.93
CA VAL A 44 -18.00 -3.68 5.35
C VAL A 44 -18.91 -3.65 6.57
N LYS A 45 -20.02 -4.39 6.48
CA LYS A 45 -21.00 -4.55 7.56
C LYS A 45 -21.11 -6.00 8.01
N ASP A 46 -21.32 -6.20 9.30
CA ASP A 46 -21.69 -7.51 9.83
C ASP A 46 -23.15 -7.89 9.50
N ALA A 47 -23.58 -9.07 9.94
CA ALA A 47 -24.95 -9.56 9.73
C ALA A 47 -26.01 -8.70 10.45
N ARG A 48 -25.62 -7.91 11.46
CA ARG A 48 -26.49 -6.97 12.18
C ARG A 48 -26.47 -5.57 11.54
N LYS A 49 -25.87 -5.43 10.35
CA LYS A 49 -25.71 -4.16 9.63
C LYS A 49 -24.85 -3.13 10.36
N THR A 50 -24.01 -3.57 11.30
CA THR A 50 -23.03 -2.71 11.97
C THR A 50 -21.77 -2.64 11.13
N THR A 51 -21.24 -1.43 10.94
CA THR A 51 -19.99 -1.20 10.22
C THR A 51 -18.82 -1.79 11.00
N VAL A 52 -18.04 -2.65 10.34
CA VAL A 52 -16.84 -3.27 10.92
C VAL A 52 -15.55 -2.68 10.36
N GLY A 53 -15.62 -1.97 9.23
CA GLY A 53 -14.48 -1.27 8.66
C GLY A 53 -14.64 -1.00 7.16
N PHE A 54 -13.55 -0.59 6.54
CA PHE A 54 -13.52 -0.19 5.13
C PHE A 54 -12.27 -0.75 4.45
N GLY A 55 -12.37 -1.01 3.15
CA GLY A 55 -11.28 -1.57 2.39
C GLY A 55 -11.54 -1.56 0.90
N HIS A 56 -10.61 -2.12 0.15
CA HIS A 56 -10.73 -2.24 -1.31
C HIS A 56 -11.38 -3.57 -1.69
N PHE A 57 -12.37 -3.49 -2.57
CA PHE A 57 -13.01 -4.64 -3.19
C PHE A 57 -12.18 -5.14 -4.39
N GLN A 58 -12.14 -6.46 -4.57
CA GLN A 58 -11.64 -7.09 -5.80
C GLN A 58 -12.31 -8.44 -5.98
N LYS A 59 -12.74 -8.78 -7.20
CA LYS A 59 -13.27 -10.11 -7.50
C LYS A 59 -12.15 -11.15 -7.34
N GLY A 60 -12.38 -12.14 -6.48
CA GLY A 60 -11.41 -13.21 -6.21
C GLY A 60 -11.57 -13.83 -4.82
N THR A 61 -10.65 -14.73 -4.47
CA THR A 61 -10.66 -15.45 -3.18
C THR A 61 -10.62 -14.50 -1.99
N ILE A 62 -9.72 -13.51 -2.01
CA ILE A 62 -9.72 -12.39 -1.07
C ILE A 62 -10.49 -11.25 -1.71
N THR A 63 -11.75 -11.10 -1.29
CA THR A 63 -12.70 -10.18 -1.93
C THR A 63 -12.61 -8.76 -1.38
N VAL A 64 -12.27 -8.59 -0.10
CA VAL A 64 -11.99 -7.27 0.47
C VAL A 64 -10.67 -7.31 1.22
N ARG A 65 -9.84 -6.31 0.95
CA ARG A 65 -8.62 -5.98 1.69
C ARG A 65 -8.91 -4.79 2.60
N MET A 66 -9.03 -5.06 3.89
CA MET A 66 -9.37 -4.08 4.93
C MET A 66 -8.22 -3.09 5.12
N VAL A 67 -8.52 -1.80 5.02
CA VAL A 67 -7.56 -0.72 5.27
C VAL A 67 -7.84 -0.07 6.62
N THR A 68 -9.12 0.09 6.99
CA THR A 68 -9.53 0.59 8.31
C THR A 68 -10.50 -0.36 8.99
N PHE A 69 -10.52 -0.34 10.32
CA PHE A 69 -11.44 -1.09 11.15
C PHE A 69 -12.27 -0.11 11.98
N GLY A 70 -13.59 -0.22 11.91
CA GLY A 70 -14.53 0.72 12.54
C GLY A 70 -14.66 2.07 11.83
N GLU A 71 -13.59 2.87 11.81
CA GLU A 71 -13.64 4.26 11.34
C GLU A 71 -13.57 4.39 9.82
N LYS A 72 -14.36 5.33 9.28
CA LYS A 72 -14.34 5.67 7.85
C LYS A 72 -13.01 6.35 7.51
N PRO A 73 -12.29 5.92 6.46
CA PRO A 73 -11.05 6.58 6.04
C PRO A 73 -11.34 8.03 5.61
N ASN A 74 -10.45 8.93 6.00
CA ASN A 74 -10.39 10.29 5.48
C ASN A 74 -9.40 10.35 4.29
N ASP A 75 -9.26 11.54 3.69
CA ASP A 75 -8.38 11.73 2.54
C ASP A 75 -6.87 11.57 2.89
N ASP A 76 -6.51 11.66 4.17
CA ASP A 76 -5.13 11.52 4.66
C ASP A 76 -4.78 10.09 5.08
N ILE A 77 -5.64 9.10 4.83
CA ILE A 77 -5.45 7.73 5.33
C ILE A 77 -4.09 7.13 4.93
N TYR A 78 -3.64 7.38 3.70
CA TYR A 78 -2.34 6.94 3.21
C TYR A 78 -1.19 7.67 3.91
N GLN A 79 -1.29 8.99 4.09
CA GLN A 79 -0.27 9.76 4.81
C GLN A 79 -0.11 9.24 6.24
N SER A 80 -1.22 9.02 6.95
CA SER A 80 -1.22 8.52 8.32
C SER A 80 -0.54 7.15 8.43
N LYS A 81 -0.89 6.21 7.54
CA LYS A 81 -0.32 4.85 7.54
C LYS A 81 1.14 4.82 7.12
N ILE A 82 1.51 5.59 6.09
CA ILE A 82 2.91 5.68 5.63
C ILE A 82 3.78 6.35 6.69
N LYS A 83 3.29 7.39 7.37
CA LYS A 83 3.98 8.02 8.50
C LYS A 83 4.24 7.02 9.63
N LYS A 84 3.24 6.19 9.97
CA LYS A 84 3.40 5.14 10.98
C LYS A 84 4.41 4.07 10.54
N ALA A 85 4.37 3.66 9.27
CA ALA A 85 5.32 2.71 8.71
C ALA A 85 6.76 3.26 8.74
N LEU A 86 6.96 4.53 8.37
CA LEU A 86 8.24 5.23 8.46
C LEU A 86 8.75 5.27 9.89
N GLN A 87 7.89 5.66 10.84
CA GLN A 87 8.24 5.72 12.26
C GLN A 87 8.79 4.38 12.75
N VAL A 88 8.16 3.26 12.40
CA VAL A 88 8.65 1.92 12.75
C VAL A 88 10.06 1.66 12.20
N ARG A 89 10.36 2.06 10.95
CA ARG A 89 11.70 1.85 10.35
C ARG A 89 12.77 2.70 11.02
N VAL A 90 12.42 3.94 11.37
CA VAL A 90 13.31 4.84 12.11
C VAL A 90 13.59 4.30 13.51
N GLU A 91 12.55 3.91 14.25
CA GLU A 91 12.69 3.38 15.62
C GLU A 91 13.42 2.04 15.67
N ALA A 92 13.31 1.23 14.61
CA ALA A 92 14.04 -0.02 14.46
C ALA A 92 15.49 0.16 13.97
N ASN A 93 15.98 1.38 13.74
CA ASN A 93 17.30 1.69 13.19
C ASN A 93 17.59 1.01 11.84
N VAL A 94 16.56 0.83 11.01
CA VAL A 94 16.73 0.31 9.64
C VAL A 94 17.44 1.32 8.75
N ILE A 95 17.25 2.61 9.02
CA ILE A 95 17.75 3.72 8.20
C ILE A 95 18.94 4.36 8.92
N SER A 96 20.05 4.55 8.20
CA SER A 96 21.26 5.22 8.71
C SER A 96 22.08 5.83 7.58
N ASP A 97 23.16 6.54 7.91
CA ASP A 97 24.12 7.04 6.93
C ASP A 97 24.79 5.92 6.12
N GLN A 98 24.74 4.67 6.61
CA GLN A 98 25.30 3.49 5.95
C GLN A 98 24.23 2.61 5.30
N THR A 99 22.94 2.85 5.55
CA THR A 99 21.82 2.11 4.96
C THR A 99 20.71 3.07 4.57
N ASN A 100 20.61 3.36 3.27
CA ASN A 100 19.61 4.27 2.70
C ASN A 100 18.69 3.58 1.67
N ALA A 101 18.81 2.26 1.52
CA ALA A 101 17.85 1.43 0.80
C ALA A 101 17.05 0.59 1.80
N TYR A 102 15.71 0.65 1.76
CA TYR A 102 14.87 -0.06 2.71
C TYR A 102 13.42 -0.19 2.23
N ARG A 103 12.70 -1.19 2.77
CA ARG A 103 11.25 -1.31 2.57
C ARG A 103 10.49 -0.41 3.53
N LEU A 104 9.86 0.63 3.00
CA LEU A 104 9.01 1.55 3.76
C LEU A 104 7.66 0.94 4.11
N VAL A 105 7.00 0.29 3.15
CA VAL A 105 5.69 -0.36 3.36
C VAL A 105 5.76 -1.82 2.92
N HIS A 106 5.32 -2.72 3.80
CA HIS A 106 5.26 -4.16 3.60
C HIS A 106 3.83 -4.70 3.78
N GLY A 107 2.94 -4.26 2.89
CA GLY A 107 1.60 -4.78 2.75
C GLY A 107 0.75 -4.70 4.02
N GLU A 108 0.18 -5.84 4.39
CA GLU A 108 -0.66 -6.04 5.56
C GLU A 108 0.05 -5.68 6.87
N GLY A 109 1.37 -5.89 6.95
CA GLY A 109 2.17 -5.59 8.15
C GLY A 109 2.14 -4.12 8.54
N ASP A 110 1.97 -3.24 7.55
CA ASP A 110 1.84 -1.79 7.72
C ASP A 110 0.40 -1.29 7.57
N GLY A 111 -0.56 -2.22 7.55
CA GLY A 111 -1.98 -1.91 7.42
C GLY A 111 -2.35 -1.35 6.05
N LEU A 112 -1.57 -1.63 5.00
CA LEU A 112 -1.84 -1.29 3.61
C LEU A 112 -1.80 -2.57 2.75
N PRO A 113 -2.80 -3.47 2.88
CA PRO A 113 -2.77 -4.79 2.24
C PRO A 113 -2.55 -4.73 0.73
N GLY A 114 -1.54 -5.47 0.26
CA GLY A 114 -1.16 -5.49 -1.15
C GLY A 114 -0.44 -4.22 -1.66
N LEU A 115 0.15 -3.42 -0.78
CA LEU A 115 1.04 -2.32 -1.16
C LEU A 115 2.48 -2.62 -0.74
N ILE A 116 3.42 -2.46 -1.67
CA ILE A 116 4.85 -2.44 -1.37
C ILE A 116 5.39 -1.06 -1.74
N ILE A 117 6.19 -0.48 -0.85
CA ILE A 117 6.97 0.73 -1.14
C ILE A 117 8.40 0.47 -0.68
N ASP A 118 9.31 0.44 -1.64
CA ASP A 118 10.75 0.37 -1.39
C ASP A 118 11.36 1.75 -1.65
N VAL A 119 12.26 2.20 -0.78
CA VAL A 119 12.96 3.47 -0.90
C VAL A 119 14.41 3.17 -1.22
N TYR A 120 14.91 3.77 -2.30
CA TYR A 120 16.29 3.73 -2.75
C TYR A 120 16.84 5.14 -2.64
N HIS A 121 17.47 5.45 -1.51
CA HIS A 121 17.95 6.78 -1.16
C HIS A 121 16.86 7.85 -1.25
N ASP A 122 16.80 8.62 -2.34
CA ASP A 122 15.84 9.70 -2.58
C ASP A 122 14.79 9.35 -3.64
N VAL A 123 14.65 8.08 -3.98
CA VAL A 123 13.62 7.57 -4.91
C VAL A 123 12.75 6.52 -4.23
N ALA A 124 11.43 6.65 -4.32
CA ALA A 124 10.50 5.63 -3.83
C ALA A 124 9.87 4.85 -4.99
N ILE A 125 9.89 3.52 -4.89
CA ILE A 125 9.27 2.60 -5.85
C ILE A 125 7.99 2.05 -5.24
N ILE A 126 6.86 2.38 -5.85
CA ILE A 126 5.54 1.86 -5.48
C ILE A 126 5.24 0.64 -6.34
N GLN A 127 4.82 -0.45 -5.70
CA GLN A 127 4.29 -1.62 -6.38
C GLN A 127 2.97 -2.06 -5.74
N ALA A 128 1.93 -2.14 -6.56
CA ALA A 128 0.59 -2.53 -6.13
C ALA A 128 0.30 -4.00 -6.49
N HIS A 129 -0.02 -4.80 -5.48
CA HIS A 129 -0.42 -6.21 -5.55
C HIS A 129 -1.94 -6.38 -5.39
N SER A 130 -2.69 -5.28 -5.35
CA SER A 130 -4.16 -5.27 -5.34
C SER A 130 -4.71 -4.15 -6.21
N ALA A 131 -5.90 -4.36 -6.77
CA ALA A 131 -6.56 -3.38 -7.63
C ALA A 131 -6.82 -2.04 -6.92
N GLY A 132 -7.09 -2.08 -5.61
CA GLY A 132 -7.30 -0.88 -4.80
C GLY A 132 -6.05 -0.01 -4.68
N MET A 133 -4.92 -0.64 -4.35
CA MET A 133 -3.64 0.08 -4.26
C MET A 133 -3.17 0.60 -5.63
N GLN A 134 -3.46 -0.14 -6.70
CA GLN A 134 -3.16 0.32 -8.06
C GLN A 134 -4.02 1.53 -8.44
N ARG A 135 -5.31 1.50 -8.11
CA ARG A 135 -6.23 2.61 -8.36
C ARG A 135 -5.80 3.86 -7.59
N ASP A 136 -5.40 3.70 -6.34
CA ASP A 136 -5.01 4.81 -5.47
C ASP A 136 -3.53 5.21 -5.61
N LYS A 137 -2.79 4.70 -6.61
CA LYS A 137 -1.34 4.94 -6.78
C LYS A 137 -0.95 6.42 -6.75
N GLY A 138 -1.78 7.30 -7.33
CA GLY A 138 -1.54 8.76 -7.32
C GLY A 138 -1.71 9.39 -5.93
N LEU A 139 -2.69 8.94 -5.15
CA LEU A 139 -2.88 9.38 -3.76
C LEU A 139 -1.73 8.88 -2.88
N ILE A 140 -1.29 7.64 -3.10
CA ILE A 140 -0.16 7.03 -2.40
C ILE A 140 1.14 7.78 -2.74
N ALA A 141 1.40 8.08 -4.02
CA ALA A 141 2.58 8.84 -4.43
C ALA A 141 2.61 10.23 -3.80
N THR A 142 1.48 10.94 -3.80
CA THR A 142 1.34 12.23 -3.10
C THR A 142 1.64 12.08 -1.61
N ALA A 143 1.14 11.04 -0.96
CA ALA A 143 1.39 10.78 0.45
C ALA A 143 2.87 10.51 0.75
N VAL A 144 3.55 9.69 -0.06
CA VAL A 144 5.00 9.44 0.05
C VAL A 144 5.78 10.74 -0.14
N GLY A 145 5.48 11.51 -1.19
CA GLY A 145 6.13 12.78 -1.51
C GLY A 145 5.91 13.88 -0.48
N SER A 146 4.91 13.74 0.39
CA SER A 146 4.67 14.64 1.53
C SER A 146 5.33 14.14 2.82
N VAL A 147 5.14 12.86 3.18
CA VAL A 147 5.56 12.31 4.48
C VAL A 147 7.08 12.27 4.61
N LEU A 148 7.81 11.80 3.60
CA LEU A 148 9.26 11.62 3.68
C LEU A 148 9.99 12.98 3.81
N PRO A 149 9.71 14.00 2.96
CA PRO A 149 10.28 15.33 3.16
C PRO A 149 9.93 15.99 4.49
N THR A 150 8.68 15.82 4.96
CA THR A 150 8.27 16.36 6.28
C THR A 150 9.07 15.74 7.43
N ALA A 151 9.52 14.49 7.27
CA ALA A 151 10.38 13.80 8.22
C ALA A 151 11.89 14.06 8.00
N GLY A 152 12.25 14.94 7.06
CA GLY A 152 13.64 15.32 6.78
C GLY A 152 14.36 14.46 5.74
N PHE A 153 13.69 13.51 5.11
CA PHE A 153 14.27 12.70 4.04
C PHE A 153 14.16 13.41 2.70
N ARG A 154 15.23 13.39 1.90
CA ARG A 154 15.19 13.90 0.53
C ARG A 154 14.28 13.00 -0.32
N MET A 155 13.52 13.61 -1.22
CA MET A 155 12.70 12.89 -2.19
C MET A 155 12.81 13.58 -3.56
N SER A 156 13.39 12.88 -4.52
CA SER A 156 13.60 13.35 -5.89
C SER A 156 12.57 12.76 -6.85
N ALA A 157 12.14 11.50 -6.64
CA ALA A 157 11.17 10.86 -7.50
C ALA A 157 10.32 9.78 -6.80
N VAL A 158 9.12 9.56 -7.34
CA VAL A 158 8.28 8.41 -7.01
C VAL A 158 7.93 7.69 -8.30
N TYR A 159 8.34 6.43 -8.41
CA TYR A 159 8.11 5.58 -9.57
C TYR A 159 7.08 4.51 -9.23
N PHE A 160 6.06 4.36 -10.06
CA PHE A 160 5.14 3.25 -10.00
C PHE A 160 5.62 2.14 -10.92
N LYS A 161 5.95 0.98 -10.36
CA LYS A 161 6.31 -0.20 -11.13
C LYS A 161 5.12 -1.11 -11.28
N SER A 162 4.60 -1.19 -12.50
CA SER A 162 3.50 -2.07 -12.82
C SER A 162 3.91 -3.54 -12.74
N MET A 163 2.96 -4.38 -12.32
CA MET A 163 3.07 -5.84 -12.38
C MET A 163 2.20 -6.45 -13.48
N GLN A 164 1.40 -5.63 -14.16
CA GLN A 164 0.44 -6.09 -15.16
C GLN A 164 0.84 -5.55 -16.53
N GLU A 165 0.78 -6.40 -17.56
CA GLU A 165 1.14 -6.02 -18.94
C GLU A 165 0.33 -4.81 -19.47
N LYS A 166 -0.91 -4.65 -19.00
CA LYS A 166 -1.82 -3.58 -19.45
C LYS A 166 -1.64 -2.26 -18.73
N THR A 167 -0.81 -2.21 -17.70
CA THR A 167 -0.54 -0.97 -16.95
C THR A 167 0.93 -0.67 -17.13
N GLU A 168 1.24 0.54 -17.57
CA GLU A 168 2.61 0.95 -17.77
C GLU A 168 3.22 1.37 -16.42
N SER A 169 4.51 1.11 -16.28
CA SER A 169 5.31 1.70 -15.21
C SER A 169 5.60 3.15 -15.56
N GLU A 170 5.55 4.05 -14.58
CA GLU A 170 5.67 5.48 -14.82
C GLU A 170 6.22 6.22 -13.61
N TYR A 171 6.84 7.37 -13.83
CA TYR A 171 7.12 8.33 -12.77
C TYR A 171 5.83 9.08 -12.40
N LEU A 172 5.38 8.92 -11.16
CA LEU A 172 4.24 9.66 -10.62
C LEU A 172 4.64 11.02 -10.03
N MET A 173 5.93 11.18 -9.72
CA MET A 173 6.52 12.43 -9.25
C MET A 173 8.00 12.47 -9.63
N GLY A 174 8.47 13.62 -10.12
CA GLY A 174 9.88 13.83 -10.48
C GLY A 174 10.39 12.82 -11.50
N MET A 175 11.72 12.70 -11.60
CA MET A 175 12.41 11.71 -12.44
C MET A 175 13.77 11.40 -11.80
N ALA A 176 14.27 10.20 -12.01
CA ALA A 176 15.61 9.80 -11.60
C ALA A 176 16.23 8.89 -12.66
N ALA A 177 17.57 8.87 -12.76
CA ALA A 177 18.27 7.98 -13.67
C ALA A 177 18.60 6.65 -12.99
N VAL A 178 18.52 5.57 -13.77
CA VAL A 178 19.08 4.25 -13.43
C VAL A 178 20.41 4.03 -14.18
N PRO A 179 21.36 3.25 -13.63
CA PRO A 179 21.32 2.66 -12.30
C PRO A 179 21.50 3.70 -11.19
N HIS A 180 20.69 3.59 -10.14
CA HIS A 180 20.71 4.49 -8.99
C HIS A 180 21.58 3.91 -7.87
N VAL A 181 22.49 4.71 -7.31
CA VAL A 181 23.45 4.23 -6.31
C VAL A 181 22.86 4.36 -4.91
N VAL A 182 22.82 3.24 -4.18
CA VAL A 182 22.37 3.19 -2.78
C VAL A 182 23.42 2.55 -1.88
N LEU A 183 23.21 2.68 -0.57
CA LEU A 183 24.03 2.06 0.47
C LEU A 183 23.20 1.08 1.29
N GLU A 184 23.81 -0.07 1.59
CA GLU A 184 23.35 -1.03 2.59
C GLU A 184 24.57 -1.53 3.39
N HIS A 185 24.58 -1.25 4.69
CA HIS A 185 25.71 -1.52 5.59
C HIS A 185 27.06 -0.98 5.07
N GLY A 186 27.03 0.19 4.43
CA GLY A 186 28.21 0.87 3.86
C GLY A 186 28.65 0.34 2.50
N ASN A 187 28.02 -0.72 1.99
CA ASN A 187 28.29 -1.26 0.67
C ASN A 187 27.45 -0.55 -0.39
N LYS A 188 28.05 -0.29 -1.57
CA LYS A 188 27.37 0.36 -2.69
C LYS A 188 26.66 -0.66 -3.57
N PHE A 189 25.40 -0.39 -3.87
CA PHE A 189 24.61 -1.15 -4.83
C PHE A 189 24.09 -0.24 -5.94
N TYR A 190 23.99 -0.80 -7.15
CA TYR A 190 23.49 -0.12 -8.35
C TYR A 190 22.12 -0.69 -8.68
N ILE A 191 21.07 0.08 -8.43
CA ILE A 191 19.69 -0.37 -8.55
C ILE A 191 19.11 0.08 -9.88
N ASP A 192 18.56 -0.87 -10.62
CA ASP A 192 17.77 -0.60 -11.82
C ASP A 192 16.36 -1.10 -11.61
N TRP A 193 15.44 -0.18 -11.30
CA TRP A 193 14.02 -0.52 -11.13
C TRP A 193 13.25 -0.55 -12.44
N GLU A 194 13.81 -0.10 -13.56
CA GLU A 194 13.14 -0.10 -14.85
C GLU A 194 13.25 -1.50 -15.49
N GLU A 195 14.46 -2.07 -15.50
CA GLU A 195 14.74 -3.39 -16.10
C GLU A 195 14.89 -4.52 -15.06
N GLY A 196 15.24 -4.19 -13.81
CA GLY A 196 15.52 -5.20 -12.77
C GLY A 196 14.28 -5.96 -12.30
N GLN A 197 14.48 -7.12 -11.66
CA GLN A 197 13.40 -7.89 -11.03
C GLN A 197 12.84 -7.20 -9.77
N LYS A 198 11.65 -7.61 -9.32
CA LYS A 198 10.93 -7.00 -8.18
C LYS A 198 10.84 -5.47 -8.36
N THR A 199 11.25 -4.70 -7.36
CA THR A 199 11.32 -3.23 -7.37
C THR A 199 12.69 -2.72 -7.84
N GLY A 200 13.57 -3.59 -8.35
CA GLY A 200 14.93 -3.27 -8.80
C GLY A 200 16.03 -3.91 -7.95
N PHE A 201 15.70 -4.36 -6.73
CA PHE A 201 16.61 -5.03 -5.81
C PHE A 201 15.86 -5.96 -4.85
N PHE A 202 16.58 -6.89 -4.22
CA PHE A 202 16.06 -7.76 -3.16
C PHE A 202 16.56 -7.20 -1.82
N LEU A 203 15.71 -6.44 -1.14
CA LEU A 203 15.98 -5.89 0.20
C LEU A 203 15.67 -6.89 1.33
N ASP A 204 15.16 -8.08 0.98
CA ASP A 204 14.72 -9.15 1.88
C ASP A 204 15.75 -10.25 2.11
#